data_AF-A0A352BBT4-F1
#
_entry.id   AF-A0A352BBT4-F1
#
_cell.length_a   1.000
_cell.length_b   1.000
_cell.length_c   1.000
_cell.angle_alpha   90.00
_cell.angle_beta   90.00
_cell.angle_gamma   90.00
#
_symmetry.space_group_name_H-M   'P 1'
#
loop_
_entity.id
_entity.type
_entity.pdbx_description
1 polymer ?
#
loop_
_entity_poly.entity_id
_entity_poly.type
_entity_poly.pdbx_seq_one_letter_code
_entity_poly.pdbx_strand_id
1 'polypeptide(L)'
;MIVFYGISDEEEKKRREVSFKQKYNIKQELGANAIWLAFGIEFYKKYKDPPSYVVDHGSYWKNADGHLVIRSELYSPSEDTRKKIEEWCEKFEFDCIYDKELLPFHDVAGIEVLVLVSKIKYRNARECRKRGWIE
;
A
#
# COMPACT_ATOMS: atom_id res chain seq x y z
N MET A 1 18.28 -30.49 -12.52
CA MET A 1 17.20 -29.74 -13.19
C MET A 1 15.89 -30.38 -12.76
N ILE A 2 15.22 -29.81 -11.76
CA ILE A 2 13.99 -30.40 -11.22
C ILE A 2 12.85 -29.50 -11.67
N VAL A 3 12.03 -30.03 -12.58
CA VAL A 3 10.82 -29.41 -13.12
C VAL A 3 9.73 -29.56 -12.06
N PHE A 4 9.33 -28.46 -11.43
CA PHE A 4 8.07 -28.37 -10.70
C PHE A 4 7.15 -27.42 -11.47
N TYR A 5 6.10 -27.99 -12.07
CA TYR A 5 4.92 -27.36 -12.70
C TYR A 5 5.12 -26.11 -13.57
N GLY A 6 4.91 -26.29 -14.88
CA GLY A 6 4.95 -25.26 -15.92
C GLY A 6 3.81 -24.24 -15.83
N ILE A 7 3.98 -23.26 -14.96
CA ILE A 7 3.22 -22.01 -14.94
C ILE A 7 4.17 -20.93 -15.46
N SER A 8 3.73 -20.10 -16.41
CA SER A 8 4.56 -18.99 -16.89
C SER A 8 4.69 -17.90 -15.81
N ASP A 9 5.74 -17.08 -15.88
CA ASP A 9 5.93 -15.96 -14.94
C ASP A 9 4.71 -15.01 -14.90
N GLU A 10 4.05 -14.83 -16.06
CA GLU A 10 2.82 -14.03 -16.14
C GLU A 10 1.65 -14.65 -15.39
N GLU A 11 1.51 -15.98 -15.48
CA GLU A 11 0.42 -16.71 -14.84
C GLU A 11 0.63 -16.80 -13.32
N GLU A 12 1.89 -16.93 -12.87
CA GLU A 12 2.24 -16.82 -11.44
C GLU A 12 2.02 -15.40 -10.89
N LYS A 13 2.37 -14.36 -11.66
CA LYS A 13 2.05 -12.96 -11.30
C LYS A 13 0.54 -12.75 -11.13
N LYS A 14 -0.26 -13.21 -12.09
CA LYS A 14 -1.73 -13.16 -12.01
C LYS A 14 -2.28 -13.91 -10.81
N ARG A 15 -1.78 -15.14 -10.56
CA ARG A 15 -2.22 -15.95 -9.41
C ARG A 15 -1.98 -15.24 -8.09
N ARG A 16 -0.79 -14.65 -7.90
CA ARG A 16 -0.47 -13.91 -6.67
C ARG A 16 -1.26 -12.62 -6.53
N GLU A 17 -1.54 -11.93 -7.63
CA GLU A 17 -2.41 -10.76 -7.62
C GLU A 17 -3.85 -11.12 -7.23
N VAL A 18 -4.36 -12.26 -7.71
CA VAL A 18 -5.66 -12.79 -7.27
C VAL A 18 -5.64 -13.12 -5.77
N SER A 19 -4.59 -13.81 -5.29
CA SER A 19 -4.44 -14.10 -3.85
C SER A 19 -4.39 -12.83 -3.00
N PHE A 20 -3.69 -11.78 -3.46
CA PHE A 20 -3.68 -10.47 -2.81
C PHE A 20 -5.07 -9.84 -2.74
N LYS A 21 -5.76 -9.80 -3.89
CA LYS A 21 -7.10 -9.24 -3.97
C LYS A 21 -8.07 -9.97 -3.04
N GLN A 22 -7.93 -11.29 -2.91
CA GLN A 22 -8.71 -12.09 -1.96
C GLN A 22 -8.32 -11.81 -0.50
N LYS A 23 -7.01 -11.86 -0.17
CA LYS A 23 -6.46 -11.64 1.18
C LYS A 23 -6.90 -10.31 1.79
N TYR A 24 -6.90 -9.24 0.97
CA TYR A 24 -7.28 -7.90 1.40
C TYR A 24 -8.72 -7.51 1.03
N ASN A 25 -9.52 -8.46 0.52
CA ASN A 25 -10.91 -8.25 0.12
C ASN A 25 -11.09 -7.02 -0.80
N ILE A 26 -10.24 -6.91 -1.83
CA ILE A 26 -10.16 -5.76 -2.72
C ILE A 26 -11.42 -5.68 -3.59
N LYS A 27 -12.08 -4.52 -3.55
CA LYS A 27 -13.29 -4.24 -4.33
C LYS A 27 -13.00 -3.40 -5.57
N GLN A 28 -12.04 -2.47 -5.49
CA GLN A 28 -11.81 -1.50 -6.55
C GLN A 28 -10.34 -1.05 -6.61
N GLU A 29 -9.80 -0.95 -7.83
CA GLU A 29 -8.57 -0.21 -8.15
C GLU A 29 -8.84 1.28 -8.22
N LEU A 30 -7.94 2.07 -7.64
CA LEU A 30 -7.99 3.52 -7.69
C LEU A 30 -7.01 4.02 -8.74
N GLY A 31 -7.52 4.61 -9.81
CA GLY A 31 -6.70 5.36 -10.76
C GLY A 31 -6.18 6.66 -10.15
N ALA A 32 -5.23 7.32 -10.83
CA ALA A 32 -4.55 8.53 -10.34
C ALA A 32 -5.50 9.62 -9.78
N ASN A 33 -6.60 9.87 -10.48
CA ASN A 33 -7.60 10.88 -10.08
C ASN A 33 -8.44 10.49 -8.84
N ALA A 34 -8.39 9.25 -8.38
CA ALA A 34 -9.14 8.77 -7.21
C ALA A 34 -8.28 8.67 -5.94
N ILE A 35 -6.95 8.73 -6.07
CA ILE A 35 -6.00 8.55 -4.95
C ILE A 35 -6.16 9.67 -3.91
N TRP A 36 -6.11 10.93 -4.33
CA TRP A 36 -6.24 12.09 -3.41
C TRP A 36 -7.61 12.11 -2.70
N LEU A 37 -8.67 11.62 -3.34
CA LEU A 37 -9.98 11.43 -2.70
C LEU A 37 -9.94 10.32 -1.65
N ALA A 38 -9.24 9.23 -1.92
CA ALA A 38 -9.11 8.10 -0.99
C ALA A 38 -8.23 8.44 0.22
N PHE A 39 -7.18 9.25 0.03
CA PHE A 39 -6.40 9.84 1.13
C PHE A 39 -7.13 10.95 1.87
N GLY A 40 -8.18 11.53 1.28
CA GLY A 40 -8.87 12.69 1.82
C GLY A 40 -8.22 13.99 1.39
N ILE A 41 -9.04 14.88 0.81
CA ILE A 41 -8.59 16.11 0.15
C ILE A 41 -7.71 16.97 1.06
N GLU A 42 -8.17 17.23 2.29
CA GLU A 42 -7.45 18.11 3.22
C GLU A 42 -6.19 17.46 3.78
N PHE A 43 -6.22 16.15 4.00
CA PHE A 43 -5.03 15.38 4.37
C PHE A 43 -3.98 15.47 3.27
N TYR A 44 -4.40 15.23 2.03
CA TYR A 44 -3.54 15.32 0.85
C TYR A 44 -3.04 16.75 0.61
N LYS A 45 -3.82 17.79 0.84
CA LYS A 45 -3.33 19.18 0.73
C LYS A 45 -2.20 19.47 1.72
N LYS A 46 -2.31 18.97 2.96
CA LYS A 46 -1.31 19.21 4.01
C LYS A 46 -0.06 18.34 3.84
N TYR A 47 -0.25 17.06 3.52
CA TYR A 47 0.83 16.06 3.53
C TYR A 47 1.26 15.57 2.14
N LYS A 48 0.49 15.87 1.09
CA LYS A 48 0.63 15.36 -0.28
C LYS A 48 0.57 13.83 -0.32
N ASP A 49 1.26 13.22 -1.28
CA ASP A 49 1.49 11.79 -1.33
C ASP A 49 2.22 11.30 -0.07
N PRO A 50 2.08 10.01 0.30
CA PRO A 50 3.03 9.40 1.22
C PRO A 50 4.45 9.72 0.79
N PRO A 51 5.38 9.96 1.73
CA PRO A 51 6.77 10.20 1.38
C PRO A 51 7.32 9.10 0.47
N SER A 52 8.25 9.42 -0.42
CA SER A 52 8.78 8.44 -1.38
C SER A 52 9.44 7.23 -0.73
N TYR A 53 9.98 7.39 0.49
CA TYR A 53 10.50 6.27 1.29
C TYR A 53 9.40 5.32 1.81
N VAL A 54 8.13 5.72 1.74
CA VAL A 54 6.94 4.93 2.07
C VAL A 54 6.30 4.37 0.80
N VAL A 55 6.18 5.20 -0.24
CA VAL A 55 5.65 4.81 -1.56
C VAL A 55 6.51 5.39 -2.67
N ASP A 56 7.34 4.53 -3.27
CA ASP A 56 8.16 4.88 -4.46
C ASP A 56 7.44 4.43 -5.73
N HIS A 57 7.06 3.15 -5.78
CA HIS A 57 6.13 2.59 -6.77
C HIS A 57 5.01 1.86 -6.04
N GLY A 58 3.78 2.25 -6.32
CA GLY A 58 2.64 1.66 -5.64
C GLY A 58 1.35 1.63 -6.44
N SER A 59 0.47 0.73 -6.03
CA SER A 59 -0.90 0.62 -6.51
C SER A 59 -1.85 0.87 -5.35
N TYR A 60 -2.95 1.55 -5.64
CA TYR A 60 -3.90 2.04 -4.65
C TYR A 60 -5.25 1.37 -4.86
N TRP A 61 -5.82 0.89 -3.78
CA TRP A 61 -7.03 0.06 -3.81
C TRP A 61 -7.99 0.45 -2.70
N LYS A 62 -9.25 0.08 -2.86
CA LYS A 62 -10.24 0.13 -1.80
C LYS A 62 -10.75 -1.28 -1.54
N ASN A 63 -10.70 -1.72 -0.30
CA ASN A 63 -11.30 -2.99 0.10
C ASN A 63 -12.83 -2.88 0.19
N ALA A 64 -13.53 -4.02 0.30
CA ALA A 64 -14.98 -4.06 0.37
C ALA A 64 -15.55 -3.31 1.58
N ASP A 65 -14.79 -3.23 2.67
CA ASP A 65 -15.15 -2.49 3.89
C ASP A 65 -14.95 -0.97 3.77
N GLY A 66 -14.32 -0.52 2.68
CA GLY A 66 -14.11 0.89 2.35
C GLY A 66 -12.77 1.46 2.83
N HIS A 67 -11.85 0.63 3.31
CA HIS A 67 -10.51 1.04 3.72
C HIS A 67 -9.57 1.16 2.51
N LEU A 68 -8.68 2.15 2.56
CA LEU A 68 -7.61 2.30 1.59
C LEU A 68 -6.55 1.22 1.82
N VAL A 69 -6.18 0.50 0.76
CA VAL A 69 -5.09 -0.47 0.73
C VAL A 69 -4.06 -0.01 -0.28
N ILE A 70 -2.80 0.09 0.12
CA ILE A 70 -1.70 0.54 -0.73
C ILE A 70 -0.70 -0.60 -0.79
N ARG A 71 -0.37 -1.06 -1.99
CA ARG A 71 0.80 -1.93 -2.21
C ARG A 71 1.93 -1.03 -2.68
N SER A 72 3.08 -1.14 -2.04
CA SER A 72 4.28 -0.35 -2.29
C SER A 72 5.48 -1.27 -2.46
N GLU A 73 6.44 -0.87 -3.28
CA GLU A 73 7.75 -1.49 -3.38
C GLU A 73 8.79 -0.66 -2.65
N LEU A 74 9.64 -1.35 -1.90
CA LEU A 74 10.77 -0.75 -1.20
C LEU A 74 12.07 -1.31 -1.77
N TYR A 75 12.89 -0.46 -2.36
CA TYR A 75 14.21 -0.84 -2.89
C TYR A 75 15.24 -0.91 -1.77
N SER A 76 15.55 -2.12 -1.30
CA SER A 76 16.57 -2.38 -0.26
C SER A 76 16.45 -1.43 0.95
N PRO A 77 15.29 -1.38 1.63
CA PRO A 77 15.06 -0.43 2.70
C PRO A 77 16.02 -0.68 3.87
N SER A 78 16.73 0.38 4.30
CA SER A 78 17.56 0.34 5.51
C SER A 78 16.69 0.18 6.77
N GLU A 79 17.29 -0.22 7.90
CA GLU A 79 16.56 -0.29 9.17
C GLU A 79 15.98 1.07 9.60
N ASP A 80 16.70 2.16 9.35
CA ASP A 80 16.23 3.54 9.58
C ASP A 80 15.02 3.87 8.69
N THR A 81 15.06 3.44 7.43
CA THR A 81 13.92 3.58 6.50
C THR A 81 12.68 2.85 7.03
N ARG A 82 12.83 1.62 7.52
CA ARG A 82 11.72 0.85 8.10
C ARG A 82 11.10 1.54 9.30
N LYS A 83 11.92 2.01 10.23
CA LYS A 83 11.44 2.74 11.42
C LYS A 83 10.63 3.98 11.01
N LYS A 84 11.11 4.76 10.04
CA LYS A 84 10.37 5.92 9.51
C LYS A 84 9.05 5.53 8.86
N ILE A 85 9.00 4.41 8.14
CA ILE A 85 7.75 3.87 7.56
C ILE A 85 6.77 3.50 8.68
N GLU A 86 7.23 2.76 9.69
CA GLU A 86 6.41 2.32 10.83
C GLU A 86 5.87 3.51 11.63
N GLU A 87 6.71 4.50 11.94
CA GLU A 87 6.31 5.75 12.60
C GLU A 87 5.26 6.51 11.79
N TRP A 88 5.44 6.59 10.46
CA TRP A 88 4.47 7.21 9.57
C TRP A 88 3.13 6.46 9.59
N CYS A 89 3.17 5.13 9.53
CA CYS A 89 1.98 4.29 9.58
C CYS A 89 1.24 4.42 10.91
N GLU A 90 1.96 4.42 12.03
CA GLU A 90 1.38 4.63 13.35
C GLU A 90 0.71 6.00 13.44
N LYS A 91 1.43 7.06 13.05
CA LYS A 91 0.93 8.44 13.08
C LYS A 91 -0.35 8.63 12.27
N PHE A 92 -0.45 7.96 11.12
CA PHE A 92 -1.56 8.13 10.18
C PHE A 92 -2.54 6.96 10.12
N GLU A 93 -2.49 6.11 11.15
CA GLU A 93 -3.39 4.99 11.37
C GLU A 93 -3.46 4.04 10.17
N PHE A 94 -2.29 3.54 9.75
CA PHE A 94 -2.14 2.42 8.82
C PHE A 94 -1.55 1.21 9.54
N ASP A 95 -1.98 0.01 9.15
CA ASP A 95 -1.22 -1.21 9.40
C ASP A 95 -0.09 -1.31 8.38
N CYS A 96 1.11 -1.61 8.86
CA CYS A 96 2.33 -1.77 8.07
C CYS A 96 2.63 -3.27 7.93
N ILE A 97 2.47 -3.83 6.73
CA ILE A 97 2.60 -5.28 6.49
C ILE A 97 3.66 -5.55 5.43
N TYR A 98 4.80 -6.11 5.84
CA TYR A 98 5.81 -6.59 4.91
C TYR A 98 5.37 -7.96 4.35
N ASP A 99 4.87 -7.96 3.11
CA ASP A 99 4.32 -9.16 2.48
C ASP A 99 5.43 -9.93 1.74
N LYS A 100 5.68 -11.17 2.15
CA LYS A 100 6.70 -12.06 1.55
C LYS A 100 6.14 -12.97 0.47
N GLU A 101 4.82 -13.03 0.34
CA GLU A 101 4.13 -13.92 -0.60
C GLU A 101 3.89 -13.21 -1.93
N LEU A 102 3.68 -11.89 -1.89
CA LEU A 102 3.51 -11.08 -3.07
C LEU A 102 4.83 -10.87 -3.81
N LEU A 103 4.78 -10.99 -5.14
CA LEU A 103 5.92 -10.59 -5.97
C LEU A 103 5.98 -9.06 -6.07
N PRO A 104 7.16 -8.48 -6.21
CA PRO A 104 7.30 -7.11 -6.68
C PRO A 104 6.75 -6.97 -8.12
N PHE A 105 6.32 -5.76 -8.47
CA PHE A 105 6.12 -5.32 -9.85
C PHE A 105 7.42 -5.45 -10.67
N HIS A 106 8.54 -5.03 -10.08
CA HIS A 106 9.85 -5.05 -10.73
C HIS A 106 10.65 -6.27 -10.30
N ASP A 107 11.29 -6.94 -11.26
CA ASP A 107 12.13 -8.12 -11.00
C ASP A 107 13.59 -7.69 -10.73
N VAL A 108 13.79 -6.98 -9.62
CA VAL A 108 15.10 -6.51 -9.17
C VAL A 108 15.41 -7.08 -7.79
N ALA A 109 16.63 -7.56 -7.60
CA ALA A 109 17.07 -8.10 -6.33
C ALA A 109 16.96 -7.06 -5.20
N GLY A 110 16.48 -7.50 -4.03
CA GLY A 110 16.37 -6.66 -2.83
C GLY A 110 15.13 -5.76 -2.79
N ILE A 111 14.16 -5.92 -3.70
CA ILE A 111 12.85 -5.29 -3.55
C ILE A 111 12.02 -6.04 -2.51
N GLU A 112 11.44 -5.29 -1.58
CA GLU A 112 10.44 -5.79 -0.64
C GLU A 112 9.07 -5.21 -0.95
N VAL A 113 8.03 -6.03 -0.76
CA VAL A 113 6.65 -5.58 -0.89
C VAL A 113 6.13 -5.15 0.48
N LEU A 114 5.67 -3.91 0.55
CA LEU A 114 4.95 -3.34 1.68
C LEU A 114 3.47 -3.20 1.32
N VAL A 115 2.59 -3.69 2.18
CA VAL A 115 1.14 -3.43 2.12
C VAL A 115 0.74 -2.55 3.29
N LEU A 116 0.14 -1.40 2.98
CA LEU A 116 -0.42 -0.48 3.95
C LEU A 116 -1.93 -0.60 3.94
N VAL A 117 -2.53 -0.93 5.08
CA VAL A 117 -3.99 -0.97 5.22
C VAL A 117 -4.43 0.13 6.15
N SER A 118 -5.23 1.06 5.65
CA SER A 118 -5.77 2.15 6.46
C SER A 118 -6.70 1.61 7.54
N LYS A 119 -6.52 1.98 8.80
CA LYS A 119 -7.46 1.66 9.90
C LYS A 119 -8.75 2.48 9.83
N ILE A 120 -8.75 3.53 9.00
CA ILE A 120 -9.89 4.42 8.80
C ILE A 120 -10.44 4.34 7.38
N LYS A 121 -11.77 4.43 7.26
CA LYS A 121 -12.48 4.31 5.97
C LYS A 121 -12.40 5.59 5.14
N TYR A 122 -12.47 6.74 5.80
CA TYR A 122 -12.56 8.06 5.17
C TYR A 122 -11.76 9.09 5.96
N ARG A 123 -10.83 9.76 5.27
CA ARG A 123 -10.03 10.88 5.79
C ARG A 123 -10.66 12.22 5.45
N ASN A 124 -11.93 12.41 5.81
CA ASN A 124 -12.56 13.71 5.61
C ASN A 124 -12.00 14.74 6.61
N ALA A 125 -12.24 16.03 6.36
CA ALA A 125 -11.70 17.11 7.19
C ALA A 125 -12.06 16.97 8.68
N ARG A 126 -13.28 16.50 8.99
CA ARG A 126 -13.72 16.28 10.38
C ARG A 126 -12.88 15.20 11.07
N GLU A 127 -12.68 14.06 10.41
CA GLU A 127 -11.88 12.96 10.96
C GLU A 127 -10.40 13.33 11.10
N CYS A 128 -9.86 14.11 10.16
CA CYS A 128 -8.47 14.59 10.23
C CYS A 128 -8.27 15.60 11.38
N ARG A 129 -9.21 16.53 11.61
CA ARG A 129 -9.15 17.47 12.75
C ARG A 129 -9.30 16.75 14.09
N LYS A 130 -10.21 15.77 14.18
CA LYS A 130 -10.40 14.96 15.39
C LYS A 130 -9.10 14.27 15.83
N ARG A 131 -8.25 13.89 14.87
CA ARG A 131 -6.95 13.26 15.11
C ARG A 131 -5.78 14.24 15.24
N GLY A 132 -6.03 15.55 15.09
CA GLY A 132 -4.98 16.57 15.14
C GLY A 132 -4.02 16.53 13.94
N TRP A 133 -4.38 15.87 12.84
CA TRP A 133 -3.54 15.84 11.64
C TRP A 133 -3.60 17.18 10.91
N ILE A 134 -4.78 17.79 10.85
CA ILE A 134 -4.98 19.12 10.26
C ILE A 134 -5.63 20.04 11.29
N GLU A 135 -5.49 21.35 11.08
CA GLU A 135 -6.05 22.40 11.95
C GLU A 135 -7.52 22.72 11.59
#